data_AF-A0A817X1V9-F1
#
_entry.id   AF-A0A817X1V9-F1
#
_cell.length_a   1.000
_cell.length_b   1.000
_cell.length_c   1.000
_cell.angle_alpha   90.00
_cell.angle_beta   90.00
_cell.angle_gamma   90.00
#
_symmetry.space_group_name_H-M   'P 1'
#
loop_
_entity.id
_entity.type
_entity.pdbx_description
1 polymer ?
#
loop_
_entity_poly.entity_id
_entity_poly.type
_entity_poly.pdbx_seq_one_letter_code
_entity_poly.pdbx_strand_id
1 'polypeptide(L)'
;MSPEYQDSKNCKLELQYAQTQGKRIIPCIVSDKKGWKPSDWLGLITAGLLYINFKGDDSEENIQLKAKELCDRIKEQPSASTPPSEPTYLMELLKYEYIQNSCVNRVMNPEKSFPIEQSYINLAIVKAKEQHQKEKQLRDAQHGDAIMSSFEEIYGMKTAIDIKDIFETCKNQKKQVLVFGRAGIGKSTFCRYVAYKWATGSYWPQYELLAFIPLRRLTTNRYPLLPPGQSYSLIDLVKTEVFPYDLSEKDKILLKKHYDTKKILWILDGYDEIVQNVPHHLEGLFEQLLKTPHHILTSRPYLNTLSYNVQMEITGFIDQNIIKYVEQFFDQMKDELDDASIQSEKLLSFLQSNASIWGVAHIPINLELICSLWSNTSWPETEKLTITTLYSMMTEWLCRRYLTAQNIPIQKIPKTEVSQRCQKELVFLESLAFKAMESNTIIIRPTLLEQVLNETKVSLQDYPHILNIGILKSFNKQGTGTQIETDKDHYFVHLSFQEYFAARYLINVLKDVSFRSWSP
;
A
#
# COMPACT_ATOMS: atom_id res chain seq x y z
N MET A 1 -19.05 10.35 -28.13
CA MET A 1 -19.56 11.40 -27.24
C MET A 1 -21.01 11.13 -26.93
N SER A 2 -21.27 10.98 -25.64
CA SER A 2 -22.57 10.78 -25.02
C SER A 2 -22.58 11.52 -23.67
N PRO A 3 -23.74 11.68 -23.02
CA PRO A 3 -23.81 12.25 -21.67
C PRO A 3 -22.90 11.51 -20.68
N GLU A 4 -22.87 10.18 -20.74
CA GLU A 4 -22.04 9.33 -19.89
C GLU A 4 -20.54 9.61 -20.10
N TYR A 5 -20.15 9.91 -21.35
CA TYR A 5 -18.79 10.36 -21.67
C TYR A 5 -18.49 11.75 -21.10
N GLN A 6 -19.45 12.68 -21.12
CA GLN A 6 -19.29 14.04 -20.57
C GLN A 6 -19.21 14.05 -19.04
N ASP A 7 -19.96 13.17 -18.39
CA ASP A 7 -19.98 13.05 -16.93
C ASP A 7 -18.79 12.23 -16.39
N SER A 8 -18.08 11.52 -17.26
CA SER A 8 -16.89 10.76 -16.92
C SER A 8 -15.68 11.68 -16.66
N LYS A 9 -15.20 11.68 -15.41
CA LYS A 9 -13.96 12.35 -15.01
C LYS A 9 -12.74 11.84 -15.80
N ASN A 10 -12.71 10.55 -16.14
CA ASN A 10 -11.63 9.93 -16.92
C ASN A 10 -11.60 10.49 -18.35
N CYS A 11 -12.76 10.57 -19.01
CA CYS A 11 -12.88 11.09 -20.37
C CYS A 11 -12.47 12.57 -20.45
N LYS A 12 -12.76 13.36 -19.40
CA LYS A 12 -12.28 14.74 -19.30
C LYS A 12 -10.75 14.83 -19.30
N LEU A 13 -10.09 14.00 -18.50
CA LEU A 13 -8.63 13.97 -18.41
C LEU A 13 -7.98 13.45 -19.71
N GLU A 14 -8.52 12.39 -20.31
CA GLU A 14 -8.04 11.86 -21.60
C GLU A 14 -8.12 12.90 -22.73
N LEU A 15 -9.23 13.64 -22.80
CA LEU A 15 -9.44 14.64 -23.83
C LEU A 15 -8.54 15.87 -23.62
N GLN A 16 -8.37 16.31 -22.36
CA GLN A 16 -7.40 17.34 -21.98
C GLN A 16 -5.97 16.89 -22.33
N TYR A 17 -5.63 15.63 -22.06
CA TYR A 17 -4.35 15.05 -22.43
C TYR A 17 -4.13 15.07 -23.95
N ALA A 18 -5.10 14.61 -24.75
CA ALA A 18 -5.02 14.65 -26.21
C ALA A 18 -4.79 16.09 -26.74
N GLN A 19 -5.49 17.09 -26.18
CA GLN A 19 -5.28 18.50 -26.53
C GLN A 19 -3.86 18.98 -26.20
N THR A 20 -3.34 18.67 -25.01
CA THR A 20 -1.98 19.09 -24.61
C THR A 20 -0.90 18.47 -25.51
N GLN A 21 -1.14 17.28 -26.05
CA GLN A 21 -0.23 16.59 -26.96
C GLN A 21 -0.36 17.05 -28.42
N GLY A 22 -1.20 18.06 -28.70
CA GLY A 22 -1.52 18.49 -30.06
C GLY A 22 -2.11 17.36 -30.91
N LYS A 23 -2.70 16.34 -30.26
CA LYS A 23 -3.32 15.23 -30.97
C LYS A 23 -4.61 15.74 -31.58
N ARG A 24 -4.83 15.38 -32.85
CA ARG A 24 -6.09 15.68 -33.52
C ARG A 24 -7.22 14.98 -32.76
N ILE A 25 -8.21 15.76 -32.37
CA ILE A 25 -9.43 15.25 -31.76
C ILE A 25 -10.49 15.22 -32.86
N ILE A 26 -11.06 14.04 -33.11
CA ILE A 26 -12.16 13.84 -34.05
C ILE A 26 -13.39 13.47 -33.22
N PRO A 27 -14.30 14.43 -32.94
CA PRO A 27 -15.45 14.15 -32.11
C PRO A 27 -16.46 13.27 -32.86
N CYS A 28 -16.83 12.13 -32.30
CA CYS A 28 -17.91 11.28 -32.80
C CYS A 28 -19.08 11.34 -31.82
N ILE A 29 -20.28 11.71 -32.26
CA ILE A 29 -21.50 11.67 -31.44
C ILE A 29 -22.17 10.32 -31.64
N VAL A 30 -22.38 9.58 -30.55
CA VAL A 30 -22.95 8.21 -30.58
C VAL A 30 -24.16 8.11 -29.64
N SER A 31 -24.67 9.24 -29.15
CA SER A 31 -25.76 9.24 -28.17
C SER A 31 -27.13 9.17 -28.82
N ASP A 32 -27.95 8.23 -28.33
CA ASP A 32 -29.35 8.07 -28.73
C ASP A 32 -30.29 9.11 -28.08
N LYS A 33 -29.82 9.86 -27.07
CA LYS A 33 -30.65 10.85 -26.37
C LYS A 33 -30.97 12.03 -27.28
N LYS A 34 -32.21 12.12 -27.78
CA LYS A 34 -32.70 13.16 -28.71
C LYS A 34 -32.40 14.56 -28.17
N GLY A 35 -31.77 15.41 -29.00
CA GLY A 35 -31.46 16.80 -28.63
C GLY A 35 -30.23 17.05 -27.75
N TRP A 36 -29.53 16.02 -27.25
CA TRP A 36 -28.31 16.23 -26.46
C TRP A 36 -27.19 16.86 -27.30
N LYS A 37 -26.55 17.88 -26.74
CA LYS A 37 -25.35 18.54 -27.27
C LYS A 37 -24.30 18.61 -26.16
N PRO A 38 -23.01 18.48 -26.48
CA PRO A 38 -21.95 18.63 -25.49
C PRO A 38 -22.01 20.04 -24.87
N SER A 39 -21.94 20.11 -23.54
CA SER A 39 -21.94 21.36 -22.76
C SER A 39 -20.70 21.45 -21.87
N ASP A 40 -20.54 22.59 -21.20
CA ASP A 40 -19.48 22.82 -20.21
C ASP A 40 -18.08 22.56 -20.77
N TRP A 41 -17.28 21.72 -20.10
CA TRP A 41 -15.92 21.40 -20.49
C TRP A 41 -15.85 20.70 -21.85
N LEU A 42 -16.79 19.79 -22.13
CA LEU A 42 -16.80 19.04 -23.39
C LEU A 42 -17.24 19.94 -24.54
N GLY A 43 -18.22 20.82 -24.28
CA GLY A 43 -18.64 21.86 -25.22
C GLY A 43 -17.51 22.84 -25.56
N LEU A 44 -16.74 23.28 -24.57
CA LEU A 44 -15.59 24.18 -24.79
C LEU A 44 -14.47 23.51 -25.60
N ILE A 45 -14.14 22.25 -25.31
CA ILE A 45 -13.07 21.52 -26.01
C ILE A 45 -13.47 21.16 -27.44
N THR A 46 -14.74 20.86 -27.66
CA THR A 46 -15.26 20.50 -28.99
C THR A 46 -15.81 21.69 -29.77
N ALA A 47 -15.79 22.89 -29.19
CA ALA A 47 -16.22 24.11 -29.85
C ALA A 47 -15.39 24.35 -31.13
N GLY A 48 -16.07 24.43 -32.27
CA GLY A 48 -15.43 24.62 -33.57
C GLY A 48 -14.87 23.35 -34.23
N LEU A 49 -14.91 22.20 -33.56
CA LEU A 49 -14.60 20.91 -34.20
C LEU A 49 -15.84 20.37 -34.92
N LEU A 50 -15.70 20.04 -36.21
CA LEU A 50 -16.72 19.31 -36.95
C LEU A 50 -16.83 17.89 -36.37
N TYR A 51 -18.00 17.49 -35.88
CA TYR A 51 -18.23 16.14 -35.36
C TYR A 51 -18.83 15.20 -36.41
N ILE A 52 -18.52 13.90 -36.29
CA ILE A 52 -19.21 12.84 -37.05
C ILE A 52 -20.39 12.38 -36.22
N ASN A 53 -21.60 12.50 -36.77
CA ASN A 53 -22.81 12.15 -36.06
C ASN A 53 -23.23 10.73 -36.40
N PHE A 54 -23.16 9.78 -35.46
CA PHE A 54 -23.64 8.39 -35.63
C PHE A 54 -25.08 8.18 -35.14
N LYS A 55 -25.76 9.23 -34.69
CA LYS A 55 -27.10 9.13 -34.10
C LYS A 55 -28.18 8.77 -35.12
N GLY A 56 -28.99 7.75 -34.79
CA GLY A 56 -30.22 7.41 -35.51
C GLY A 56 -30.00 6.79 -36.89
N ASP A 57 -28.79 6.26 -37.14
CA ASP A 57 -28.47 5.56 -38.37
C ASP A 57 -28.29 4.07 -38.10
N ASP A 58 -29.34 3.31 -38.39
CA ASP A 58 -29.39 1.86 -38.21
C ASP A 58 -29.04 1.10 -39.51
N SER A 59 -28.84 1.80 -40.63
CA SER A 59 -28.45 1.17 -41.89
C SER A 59 -26.95 0.93 -41.96
N GLU A 60 -26.57 -0.28 -42.30
CA GLU A 60 -25.17 -0.70 -42.39
C GLU A 60 -24.38 0.14 -43.39
N GLU A 61 -25.01 0.54 -44.50
CA GLU A 61 -24.41 1.43 -45.51
C GLU A 61 -24.05 2.82 -44.95
N ASN A 62 -24.93 3.43 -44.15
CA ASN A 62 -24.68 4.76 -43.57
C ASN A 62 -23.58 4.71 -42.51
N ILE A 63 -23.54 3.65 -41.70
CA ILE A 63 -22.47 3.42 -40.72
C ILE A 63 -21.13 3.26 -41.44
N GLN A 64 -21.07 2.47 -42.51
CA GLN A 64 -19.85 2.27 -43.30
C GLN A 64 -19.34 3.59 -43.92
N LEU A 65 -20.24 4.44 -44.42
CA LEU A 65 -19.88 5.72 -45.02
C LEU A 65 -19.26 6.68 -43.98
N LYS A 66 -19.81 6.73 -42.77
CA LYS A 66 -19.25 7.52 -41.65
C LYS A 66 -17.96 6.94 -41.09
N ALA A 67 -17.83 5.61 -41.05
CA ALA A 67 -16.58 4.96 -40.67
C ALA A 67 -15.46 5.27 -41.67
N LYS A 68 -15.79 5.37 -42.96
CA LYS A 68 -14.86 5.82 -44.00
C LYS A 68 -14.45 7.28 -43.81
N GLU A 69 -15.41 8.17 -43.54
CA GLU A 69 -15.12 9.57 -43.22
C GLU A 69 -14.20 9.71 -41.99
N LEU A 70 -14.43 8.93 -40.94
CA LEU A 70 -13.56 8.88 -39.78
C LEU A 70 -12.14 8.44 -40.15
N CYS A 71 -12.00 7.37 -40.94
CA CYS A 71 -10.71 6.90 -41.43
C CYS A 71 -9.96 7.97 -42.24
N ASP A 72 -10.66 8.75 -43.06
CA ASP A 72 -10.05 9.79 -43.89
C ASP A 72 -9.59 10.97 -43.03
N ARG A 73 -10.39 11.39 -42.04
CA ARG A 73 -10.00 12.42 -41.06
C ARG A 73 -8.82 11.99 -40.19
N ILE A 74 -8.65 10.69 -39.93
CA ILE A 74 -7.48 10.17 -39.20
C ILE A 74 -6.19 10.30 -40.04
N LYS A 75 -6.28 10.19 -41.37
CA LYS A 75 -5.12 10.21 -42.28
C LYS A 75 -4.57 11.61 -42.56
N GLU A 76 -5.38 12.64 -42.40
CA GLU A 76 -4.99 14.04 -42.59
C GLU A 76 -4.16 14.56 -41.39
N GLN A 77 -2.90 14.97 -41.64
CA GLN A 77 -1.97 15.50 -40.61
C GLN A 77 -2.26 16.98 -40.25
N PRO A 78 -2.11 17.40 -38.98
CA PRO A 78 -2.20 18.83 -38.61
C PRO A 78 -0.90 19.60 -38.92
N SER A 79 -1.05 20.85 -39.36
CA SER A 79 -0.01 21.87 -39.26
C SER A 79 0.23 22.25 -37.80
N ALA A 80 1.49 22.39 -37.42
CA ALA A 80 1.93 22.65 -36.05
C ALA A 80 1.26 23.91 -35.47
N SER A 81 0.50 23.73 -34.39
CA SER A 81 0.08 24.83 -33.51
C SER A 81 0.80 24.70 -32.17
N THR A 82 1.26 25.86 -31.69
CA THR A 82 2.13 26.09 -30.54
C THR A 82 1.48 25.59 -29.24
N PRO A 83 2.21 24.90 -28.34
CA PRO A 83 1.63 24.44 -27.08
C PRO A 83 1.40 25.61 -26.11
N PRO A 84 0.26 25.66 -25.39
CA PRO A 84 0.03 26.57 -24.29
C PRO A 84 0.90 26.20 -23.07
N SER A 85 1.23 27.20 -22.25
CA SER A 85 2.21 27.17 -21.16
C SER A 85 2.05 26.00 -20.16
N GLU A 86 3.11 25.19 -20.05
CA GLU A 86 3.22 23.87 -19.41
C GLU A 86 3.26 23.90 -17.86
N PRO A 87 2.38 23.14 -17.18
CA PRO A 87 2.79 21.97 -16.41
C PRO A 87 3.14 20.86 -17.40
N THR A 88 4.35 20.35 -17.31
CA THR A 88 4.87 19.30 -18.20
C THR A 88 3.93 18.08 -18.13
N TYR A 89 3.37 17.60 -19.26
CA TYR A 89 2.38 16.50 -19.28
C TYR A 89 2.78 15.27 -18.45
N LEU A 90 4.09 15.04 -18.31
CA LEU A 90 4.67 13.99 -17.48
C LEU A 90 4.20 14.08 -16.01
N MET A 91 4.05 15.29 -15.48
CA MET A 91 3.55 15.53 -14.12
C MET A 91 2.05 15.26 -14.00
N GLU A 92 1.26 15.62 -15.00
CA GLU A 92 -0.18 15.29 -15.02
C GLU A 92 -0.41 13.78 -15.13
N LEU A 93 0.42 13.10 -15.94
CA LEU A 93 0.39 11.65 -16.05
C LEU A 93 0.78 10.99 -14.72
N LEU A 94 1.78 11.52 -14.01
CA LEU A 94 2.13 11.05 -12.67
C LEU A 94 0.99 11.22 -11.67
N LYS A 95 0.33 12.38 -11.65
CA LYS A 95 -0.85 12.59 -10.78
C LYS A 95 -1.95 11.59 -11.10
N TYR A 96 -2.22 11.35 -12.38
CA TYR A 96 -3.17 10.33 -12.83
C TYR A 96 -2.81 8.94 -12.28
N GLU A 97 -1.54 8.53 -12.40
CA GLU A 97 -1.07 7.23 -11.88
C GLU A 97 -1.26 7.11 -10.36
N TYR A 98 -0.98 8.16 -9.59
CA TYR A 98 -1.27 8.14 -8.16
C TYR A 98 -2.75 8.07 -7.87
N ILE A 99 -3.62 8.73 -8.63
CA ILE A 99 -5.07 8.65 -8.42
C ILE A 99 -5.60 7.25 -8.73
N GLN A 100 -5.21 6.66 -9.86
CA GLN A 100 -5.72 5.36 -10.31
C GLN A 100 -5.21 4.20 -9.46
N ASN A 101 -3.92 4.22 -9.08
CA ASN A 101 -3.31 3.09 -8.37
C ASN A 101 -3.40 3.21 -6.83
N SER A 102 -3.96 4.31 -6.32
CA SER A 102 -4.12 4.48 -4.88
C SER A 102 -5.32 3.73 -4.35
N CYS A 103 -5.06 2.47 -4.00
CA CYS A 103 -6.02 1.60 -3.34
C CYS A 103 -5.48 1.03 -2.03
N VAL A 104 -6.41 0.67 -1.14
CA VAL A 104 -6.14 -0.13 0.06
C VAL A 104 -6.63 -1.55 -0.21
N ASN A 105 -5.69 -2.50 -0.17
CA ASN A 105 -6.01 -3.91 -0.29
C ASN A 105 -6.35 -4.47 1.09
N ARG A 106 -7.34 -5.35 1.17
CA ARG A 106 -7.51 -6.21 2.36
C ARG A 106 -6.24 -7.04 2.53
N VAL A 107 -5.78 -7.18 3.76
CA VAL A 107 -4.57 -7.96 4.08
C VAL A 107 -4.83 -9.42 3.73
N MET A 108 -6.04 -9.87 4.03
CA MET A 108 -6.46 -11.28 3.98
C MET A 108 -7.09 -11.71 2.66
N ASN A 109 -7.53 -10.74 1.86
CA ASN A 109 -7.97 -10.97 0.49
C ASN A 109 -7.49 -9.83 -0.43
N PRO A 110 -6.23 -9.87 -0.88
CA PRO A 110 -5.65 -8.79 -1.68
C PRO A 110 -6.33 -8.56 -3.04
N GLU A 111 -7.18 -9.49 -3.50
CA GLU A 111 -8.03 -9.30 -4.69
C GLU A 111 -9.14 -8.27 -4.41
N LYS A 112 -9.56 -8.14 -3.16
CA LYS A 112 -10.43 -7.06 -2.70
C LYS A 112 -9.61 -5.81 -2.42
N SER A 113 -9.74 -4.88 -3.34
CA SER A 113 -9.06 -3.59 -3.36
C SER A 113 -10.10 -2.48 -3.40
N PHE A 114 -9.95 -1.49 -2.52
CA PHE A 114 -10.86 -0.36 -2.43
C PHE A 114 -10.12 0.95 -2.66
N PRO A 115 -10.74 1.96 -3.32
CA PRO A 115 -10.12 3.27 -3.49
C PRO A 115 -9.66 3.86 -2.16
N ILE A 116 -8.44 4.41 -2.12
CA ILE A 116 -7.88 4.98 -0.88
C ILE A 116 -8.72 6.14 -0.36
N GLU A 117 -9.37 6.89 -1.24
CA GLU A 117 -10.24 8.01 -0.89
C GLU A 117 -11.38 7.58 0.03
N GLN A 118 -11.97 6.43 -0.30
CA GLN A 118 -13.09 5.88 0.45
C GLN A 118 -12.57 5.14 1.69
N SER A 119 -11.38 4.54 1.62
CA SER A 119 -10.86 3.58 2.62
C SER A 119 -9.91 4.14 3.66
N TYR A 120 -9.37 5.34 3.43
CA TYR A 120 -8.45 5.95 4.37
C TYR A 120 -9.18 6.57 5.55
N ILE A 121 -8.79 6.16 6.74
CA ILE A 121 -9.23 6.80 7.98
C ILE A 121 -8.04 7.56 8.55
N ASN A 122 -8.26 8.85 8.80
CA ASN A 122 -7.25 9.75 9.33
C ASN A 122 -6.73 9.20 10.65
N LEU A 123 -5.45 8.83 10.65
CA LEU A 123 -4.73 8.41 11.84
C LEU A 123 -4.40 9.61 12.70
N ALA A 124 -4.36 9.43 14.02
CA ALA A 124 -3.88 10.47 14.92
C ALA A 124 -2.36 10.64 14.73
N ILE A 125 -1.94 11.87 14.40
CA ILE A 125 -0.54 12.27 14.27
C ILE A 125 -0.23 13.31 15.33
N VAL A 126 0.83 13.08 16.11
CA VAL A 126 1.24 13.98 17.18
C VAL A 126 2.73 14.25 17.17
N LYS A 127 3.18 15.26 17.91
CA LYS A 127 4.63 15.50 18.05
C LYS A 127 5.26 14.41 18.91
N ALA A 128 6.37 13.84 18.45
CA ALA A 128 7.02 12.71 19.13
C ALA A 128 7.46 13.05 20.58
N LYS A 129 7.88 14.30 20.84
CA LYS A 129 8.25 14.74 22.19
C LYS A 129 7.08 14.70 23.17
N GLU A 130 5.91 15.16 22.73
CA GLU A 130 4.69 15.17 23.55
C GLU A 130 4.26 13.71 23.84
N GLN A 131 4.39 12.83 22.85
CA GLN A 131 4.12 11.41 22.99
C GLN A 131 5.06 10.71 23.98
N HIS A 132 6.38 10.87 23.83
CA HIS A 132 7.37 10.27 24.72
C HIS A 132 7.25 10.76 26.17
N GLN A 133 6.92 12.05 26.38
CA GLN A 133 6.70 12.57 27.73
C GLN A 133 5.52 11.89 28.42
N LYS A 134 4.42 11.68 27.69
CA LYS A 134 3.25 10.98 28.20
C LYS A 134 3.55 9.52 28.49
N GLU A 135 4.23 8.82 27.59
CA GLU A 135 4.66 7.44 27.83
C GLU A 135 5.57 7.31 29.06
N LYS A 136 6.47 8.27 29.28
CA LYS A 136 7.33 8.28 30.46
C LYS A 136 6.53 8.50 31.75
N GLN A 137 5.63 9.48 31.77
CA GLN A 137 4.73 9.73 32.91
C GLN A 137 3.91 8.50 33.27
N LEU A 138 3.44 7.75 32.26
CA LEU A 138 2.68 6.53 32.47
C LEU A 138 3.54 5.38 32.99
N ARG A 139 4.77 5.21 32.47
CA ARG A 139 5.72 4.20 32.99
C ARG A 139 6.09 4.44 34.45
N ASP A 140 6.29 5.70 34.82
CA ASP A 140 6.65 6.09 36.19
C ASP A 140 5.47 5.90 37.18
N ALA A 141 4.24 5.75 36.67
CA ALA A 141 3.02 5.62 37.48
C ALA A 141 2.60 4.16 37.81
N GLN A 142 3.28 3.11 37.31
CA GLN A 142 2.72 1.74 37.35
C GLN A 142 3.43 0.73 38.26
N HIS A 143 2.64 0.14 39.18
CA HIS A 143 2.77 -1.22 39.73
C HIS A 143 1.69 -2.13 39.09
N GLY A 144 2.04 -3.36 38.72
CA GLY A 144 1.14 -4.53 38.67
C GLY A 144 0.15 -4.65 37.50
N ASP A 145 -0.92 -3.85 37.46
CA ASP A 145 -2.12 -4.12 36.63
C ASP A 145 -2.42 -3.04 35.57
N ALA A 146 -1.58 -2.03 35.45
CA ALA A 146 -1.93 -0.77 34.79
C ALA A 146 -1.57 -0.68 33.28
N ILE A 147 -0.95 -1.71 32.69
CA ILE A 147 -0.58 -1.70 31.25
C ILE A 147 -1.80 -1.38 30.35
N MET A 148 -2.99 -1.84 30.75
CA MET A 148 -4.22 -1.69 29.97
C MET A 148 -4.82 -0.27 30.03
N SER A 149 -4.84 0.37 31.20
CA SER A 149 -5.28 1.78 31.33
C SER A 149 -4.30 2.74 30.64
N SER A 150 -3.01 2.41 30.62
CA SER A 150 -2.03 3.21 29.88
C SER A 150 -2.24 3.19 28.37
N PHE A 151 -2.78 2.13 27.76
CA PHE A 151 -3.04 2.16 26.32
C PHE A 151 -4.18 3.13 25.98
N GLU A 152 -5.31 3.06 26.70
CA GLU A 152 -6.41 4.03 26.54
C GLU A 152 -5.97 5.47 26.83
N GLU A 153 -5.14 5.69 27.85
CA GLU A 153 -4.59 7.02 28.14
C GLU A 153 -3.54 7.48 27.11
N ILE A 154 -2.72 6.58 26.55
CA ILE A 154 -1.78 6.89 25.45
C ILE A 154 -2.56 7.30 24.20
N TYR A 155 -3.70 6.67 23.91
CA TYR A 155 -4.51 6.94 22.72
C TYR A 155 -5.63 7.97 22.93
N GLY A 156 -5.89 8.37 24.18
CA GLY A 156 -6.84 9.43 24.52
C GLY A 156 -6.52 10.77 23.85
N MET A 157 -7.57 11.58 23.62
CA MET A 157 -7.58 12.77 22.77
C MET A 157 -6.29 13.60 22.85
N LYS A 158 -5.50 13.52 21.78
CA LYS A 158 -4.43 14.48 21.50
C LYS A 158 -4.97 15.49 20.51
N THR A 159 -4.41 16.70 20.50
CA THR A 159 -4.55 17.61 19.36
C THR A 159 -3.81 17.01 18.18
N ALA A 160 -4.51 16.14 17.44
CA ALA A 160 -3.99 15.52 16.24
C ALA A 160 -3.70 16.60 15.20
N ILE A 161 -2.51 16.53 14.61
CA ILE A 161 -2.09 17.40 13.51
C ILE A 161 -2.76 16.87 12.24
N ASP A 162 -3.46 17.74 11.52
CA ASP A 162 -3.96 17.41 10.19
C ASP A 162 -2.75 17.19 9.26
N ILE A 163 -2.84 16.17 8.41
CA ILE A 163 -1.76 15.79 7.48
C ILE A 163 -1.34 16.98 6.63
N LYS A 164 -2.28 17.83 6.20
CA LYS A 164 -1.99 19.02 5.38
C LYS A 164 -1.05 20.01 6.10
N ASP A 165 -1.12 20.03 7.43
CA ASP A 165 -0.42 20.97 8.32
C ASP A 165 0.93 20.40 8.83
N ILE A 166 1.32 19.20 8.39
CA ILE A 166 2.53 18.50 8.87
C ILE A 166 3.82 19.34 8.71
N PHE A 167 3.85 20.23 7.72
CA PHE A 167 4.99 21.10 7.42
C PHE A 167 4.96 22.46 8.11
N GLU A 168 3.87 22.81 8.80
CA GLU A 168 3.75 24.08 9.54
C GLU A 168 4.71 24.11 10.74
N THR A 169 5.00 22.95 11.32
CA THR A 169 5.97 22.81 12.42
C THR A 169 7.42 23.02 11.95
N CYS A 170 7.68 22.96 10.64
CA CYS A 170 9.02 23.20 10.08
C CYS A 170 9.31 24.70 10.00
N LYS A 171 10.09 25.23 10.95
CA LYS A 171 10.48 26.65 11.03
C LYS A 171 11.43 27.13 9.92
N ASN A 172 12.13 26.20 9.24
CA ASN A 172 13.12 26.51 8.22
C ASN A 172 12.54 26.38 6.81
N GLN A 173 13.28 26.86 5.81
CA GLN A 173 12.96 26.63 4.40
C GLN A 173 12.95 25.15 4.03
N LYS A 174 13.82 24.33 4.66
CA LYS A 174 13.80 22.88 4.52
C LYS A 174 12.58 22.28 5.23
N LYS A 175 11.86 21.41 4.55
CA LYS A 175 10.65 20.74 5.03
C LYS A 175 10.94 19.25 5.20
N GLN A 176 11.70 18.93 6.25
CA GLN A 176 12.14 17.58 6.57
C GLN A 176 11.41 17.10 7.82
N VAL A 177 10.55 16.09 7.67
CA VAL A 177 9.74 15.52 8.76
C VAL A 177 10.04 14.04 8.89
N LEU A 178 10.38 13.62 10.11
CA LEU A 178 10.48 12.21 10.48
C LEU A 178 9.19 11.78 11.16
N VAL A 179 8.50 10.79 10.59
CA VAL A 179 7.24 10.26 11.10
C VAL A 179 7.48 8.86 11.64
N PHE A 180 7.43 8.74 12.96
CA PHE A 180 7.50 7.48 13.68
C PHE A 180 6.17 6.75 13.69
N GLY A 181 6.26 5.45 13.93
CA GLY A 181 5.10 4.64 14.21
C GLY A 181 5.47 3.16 14.38
N ARG A 182 4.72 2.46 15.23
CA ARG A 182 4.92 1.02 15.47
C ARG A 182 4.58 0.18 14.22
N ALA A 183 4.89 -1.11 14.25
CA ALA A 183 4.46 -2.05 13.22
C ALA A 183 2.93 -2.01 13.08
N GLY A 184 2.40 -2.07 11.86
CA GLY A 184 0.95 -2.16 11.64
C GLY A 184 0.16 -0.88 11.84
N ILE A 185 0.81 0.20 12.25
CA ILE A 185 0.12 1.46 12.60
C ILE A 185 -0.39 2.25 11.37
N GLY A 186 0.02 1.86 10.17
CA GLY A 186 -0.43 2.49 8.92
C GLY A 186 0.55 3.45 8.24
N LYS A 187 1.84 3.45 8.58
CA LYS A 187 2.87 4.33 7.97
C LYS A 187 2.88 4.29 6.43
N SER A 188 2.94 3.10 5.82
CA SER A 188 2.91 2.97 4.36
C SER A 188 1.59 3.40 3.74
N THR A 189 0.47 3.18 4.45
CA THR A 189 -0.86 3.64 4.01
C THR A 189 -0.95 5.17 4.05
N PHE A 190 -0.40 5.79 5.09
CA PHE A 190 -0.25 7.24 5.21
C PHE A 190 0.57 7.82 4.05
N CYS A 191 1.71 7.21 3.70
CA CYS A 191 2.53 7.66 2.55
C CYS A 191 1.76 7.64 1.22
N ARG A 192 0.99 6.57 0.97
CA ARG A 192 0.16 6.46 -0.24
C ARG A 192 -0.98 7.48 -0.25
N TYR A 193 -1.62 7.70 0.89
CA TYR A 193 -2.69 8.70 1.01
C TYR A 193 -2.18 10.12 0.78
N VAL A 194 -0.98 10.43 1.28
CA VAL A 194 -0.29 11.68 1.01
C VAL A 194 -0.04 11.87 -0.49
N ALA A 195 0.47 10.84 -1.17
CA ALA A 195 0.68 10.89 -2.62
C ALA A 195 -0.63 11.12 -3.39
N TYR A 196 -1.71 10.43 -3.00
CA TYR A 196 -3.06 10.62 -3.55
C TYR A 196 -3.57 12.06 -3.33
N LYS A 197 -3.43 12.62 -2.13
CA LYS A 197 -3.90 13.98 -1.82
C LYS A 197 -3.11 15.06 -2.54
N TRP A 198 -1.81 14.88 -2.73
CA TRP A 198 -1.02 15.74 -3.63
C TRP A 198 -1.51 15.63 -5.07
N ALA A 199 -1.73 14.41 -5.56
CA ALA A 199 -2.13 14.16 -6.94
C ALA A 199 -3.50 14.76 -7.30
N THR A 200 -4.44 14.76 -6.36
CA THR A 200 -5.75 15.43 -6.50
C THR A 200 -5.68 16.95 -6.37
N GLY A 201 -4.50 17.53 -6.13
CA GLY A 201 -4.30 18.96 -5.91
C GLY A 201 -4.76 19.45 -4.53
N SER A 202 -5.12 18.54 -3.62
CA SER A 202 -5.61 18.90 -2.29
C SER A 202 -4.46 19.36 -1.39
N TYR A 203 -3.29 18.73 -1.47
CA TYR A 203 -2.14 18.99 -0.61
C TYR A 203 -0.94 19.54 -1.38
N TRP A 204 -0.32 20.56 -0.79
CA TRP A 204 0.99 21.11 -1.14
C TRP A 204 1.21 21.40 -2.65
N PRO A 205 0.39 22.28 -3.25
CA PRO A 205 0.48 22.63 -4.67
C PRO A 205 1.81 23.28 -5.08
N GLN A 206 2.62 23.71 -4.10
CA GLN A 206 3.95 24.28 -4.35
C GLN A 206 4.98 23.25 -4.86
N TYR A 207 4.72 21.94 -4.70
CA TYR A 207 5.60 20.90 -5.21
C TYR A 207 5.09 20.42 -6.58
N GLU A 208 5.93 20.55 -7.60
CA GLU A 208 5.63 20.15 -8.98
C GLU A 208 5.69 18.63 -9.17
N LEU A 209 6.46 17.94 -8.32
CA LEU A 209 6.60 16.47 -8.34
C LEU A 209 6.63 15.93 -6.91
N LEU A 210 5.90 14.84 -6.67
CA LEU A 210 6.02 14.02 -5.47
C LEU A 210 6.68 12.68 -5.83
N ALA A 211 7.80 12.36 -5.20
CA ALA A 211 8.54 11.14 -5.41
C ALA A 211 8.30 10.17 -4.24
N PHE A 212 7.39 9.21 -4.43
CA PHE A 212 7.15 8.15 -3.46
C PHE A 212 8.16 7.01 -3.62
N ILE A 213 9.06 6.85 -2.65
CA ILE A 213 10.15 5.88 -2.66
C ILE A 213 9.98 4.90 -1.49
N PRO A 214 9.47 3.68 -1.73
CA PRO A 214 9.53 2.60 -0.74
C PRO A 214 10.98 2.17 -0.55
N LEU A 215 11.58 2.47 0.61
CA LEU A 215 13.02 2.29 0.83
C LEU A 215 13.45 0.83 0.75
N ARG A 216 12.58 -0.12 1.10
CA ARG A 216 12.81 -1.57 0.88
C ARG A 216 13.06 -1.99 -0.57
N ARG A 217 12.80 -1.13 -1.55
CA ARG A 217 13.04 -1.43 -2.98
C ARG A 217 14.45 -1.08 -3.44
N LEU A 218 15.27 -0.43 -2.61
CA LEU A 218 16.66 -0.15 -2.95
C LEU A 218 17.52 -1.42 -2.80
N THR A 219 17.24 -2.44 -3.61
CA THR A 219 17.91 -3.74 -3.62
C THR A 219 18.83 -3.88 -4.83
N THR A 220 19.85 -4.75 -4.72
CA THR A 220 20.79 -5.02 -5.83
C THR A 220 20.09 -5.54 -7.08
N ASN A 221 18.97 -6.25 -6.94
CA ASN A 221 18.18 -6.74 -8.07
C ASN A 221 17.50 -5.61 -8.85
N ARG A 222 16.98 -4.59 -8.15
CA ARG A 222 16.34 -3.42 -8.80
C ARG A 222 17.36 -2.39 -9.27
N TYR A 223 18.51 -2.30 -8.59
CA TYR A 223 19.60 -1.39 -8.91
C TYR A 223 20.90 -2.19 -9.01
N PRO A 224 21.17 -2.85 -10.16
CA PRO A 224 22.39 -3.63 -10.34
C PRO A 224 23.67 -2.78 -10.31
N LEU A 225 24.82 -3.42 -10.14
CA LEU A 225 26.11 -2.73 -10.20
C LEU A 225 26.32 -2.10 -11.58
N LEU A 226 26.63 -0.80 -11.59
CA LEU A 226 26.96 -0.05 -12.81
C LEU A 226 28.44 -0.23 -13.18
N PRO A 227 28.82 0.02 -14.45
CA PRO A 227 30.21 0.03 -14.87
C PRO A 227 31.07 1.01 -14.04
N PRO A 228 32.39 0.77 -13.94
CA PRO A 228 33.29 1.65 -13.20
C PRO A 228 33.15 3.12 -13.62
N GLY A 229 33.04 4.01 -12.63
CA GLY A 229 32.88 5.46 -12.86
C GLY A 229 31.44 5.94 -13.04
N GLN A 230 30.44 5.04 -12.98
CA GLN A 230 29.03 5.40 -12.98
C GLN A 230 28.39 5.16 -11.61
N SER A 231 27.45 6.04 -11.24
CA SER A 231 26.68 5.94 -10.01
C SER A 231 25.24 6.34 -10.27
N TYR A 232 24.30 5.68 -9.59
CA TYR A 232 22.92 6.10 -9.59
C TYR A 232 22.76 7.49 -8.97
N SER A 233 21.80 8.25 -9.47
CA SER A 233 21.45 9.58 -9.01
C SER A 233 19.98 9.65 -8.57
N LEU A 234 19.60 10.71 -7.86
CA LEU A 234 18.22 10.88 -7.39
C LEU A 234 17.18 10.86 -8.53
N ILE A 235 17.52 11.39 -9.71
CA ILE A 235 16.61 11.34 -10.86
C ILE A 235 16.39 9.90 -11.35
N ASP A 236 17.35 8.98 -11.13
CA ASP A 236 17.17 7.58 -11.48
C ASP A 236 16.18 6.89 -10.55
N LEU A 237 16.14 7.26 -9.26
CA LEU A 237 15.08 6.82 -8.36
C LEU A 237 13.70 7.28 -8.84
N VAL A 238 13.60 8.53 -9.33
CA VAL A 238 12.35 9.03 -9.88
C VAL A 238 11.94 8.21 -11.11
N LYS A 239 12.85 7.96 -12.05
CA LYS A 239 12.55 7.14 -13.23
C LYS A 239 12.07 5.73 -12.85
N THR A 240 12.70 5.09 -11.88
CA THR A 240 12.47 3.68 -11.54
C THR A 240 11.30 3.45 -10.58
N GLU A 241 11.07 4.34 -9.61
CA GLU A 241 10.05 4.11 -8.57
C GLU A 241 8.77 4.91 -8.78
N VAL A 242 8.84 6.03 -9.51
CA VAL A 242 7.73 6.98 -9.64
C VAL A 242 6.92 6.72 -10.92
N PHE A 243 7.57 6.30 -12.00
CA PHE A 243 6.91 5.98 -13.26
C PHE A 243 6.68 4.46 -13.41
N PRO A 244 5.47 4.01 -13.78
CA PRO A 244 5.16 2.59 -13.89
C PRO A 244 5.67 1.93 -15.18
N TYR A 245 6.16 2.73 -16.13
CA TYR A 245 6.70 2.28 -17.41
C TYR A 245 8.05 2.95 -17.66
N ASP A 246 8.84 2.31 -18.53
CA ASP A 246 10.10 2.88 -18.98
C ASP A 246 9.84 4.16 -19.77
N LEU A 247 10.41 5.26 -19.29
CA LEU A 247 10.33 6.55 -19.94
C LEU A 247 11.03 6.50 -21.31
N SER A 248 10.42 7.10 -22.34
CA SER A 248 11.11 7.30 -23.62
C SER A 248 12.30 8.27 -23.46
N GLU A 249 13.24 8.26 -24.40
CA GLU A 249 14.37 9.21 -24.36
C GLU A 249 13.89 10.68 -24.35
N LYS A 250 12.80 10.98 -25.05
CA LYS A 250 12.15 12.28 -25.01
C LYS A 250 11.66 12.62 -23.60
N ASP A 251 10.98 11.69 -22.93
CA ASP A 251 10.47 11.87 -21.56
C ASP A 251 11.60 12.03 -20.55
N LYS A 252 12.70 11.28 -20.70
CA LYS A 252 13.89 11.40 -19.84
C LYS A 252 14.54 12.78 -19.94
N ILE A 253 14.68 13.31 -21.15
CA ILE A 253 15.21 14.67 -21.38
C ILE A 253 14.27 15.70 -20.75
N LEU A 254 12.97 15.52 -20.93
CA LEU A 254 11.95 16.40 -20.38
C LEU A 254 11.95 16.41 -18.85
N LEU A 255 11.98 15.23 -18.22
CA LEU A 255 12.11 15.09 -16.77
C LEU A 255 13.37 15.82 -16.28
N LYS A 256 14.51 15.62 -16.94
CA LYS A 256 15.77 16.26 -16.56
C LYS A 256 15.72 17.79 -16.67
N LYS A 257 15.00 18.33 -17.66
CA LYS A 257 14.81 19.78 -17.84
C LYS A 257 13.97 20.40 -16.71
N HIS A 258 12.96 19.68 -16.22
CA HIS A 258 12.04 20.14 -15.18
C HIS A 258 12.40 19.63 -13.77
N TYR A 259 13.52 18.92 -13.63
CA TYR A 259 13.97 18.38 -12.37
C TYR A 259 14.55 19.49 -11.49
N ASP A 260 13.72 20.06 -10.61
CA ASP A 260 14.15 21.00 -9.57
C ASP A 260 14.00 20.37 -8.18
N THR A 261 15.13 20.06 -7.54
CA THR A 261 15.18 19.49 -6.19
C THR A 261 14.42 20.30 -5.12
N LYS A 262 14.20 21.61 -5.33
CA LYS A 262 13.42 22.46 -4.41
C LYS A 262 11.91 22.34 -4.62
N LYS A 263 11.48 21.85 -5.78
CA LYS A 263 10.07 21.64 -6.13
C LYS A 263 9.64 20.17 -6.08
N ILE A 264 10.54 19.30 -5.62
CA ILE A 264 10.26 17.88 -5.41
C ILE A 264 10.03 17.63 -3.93
N LEU A 265 8.91 16.98 -3.62
CA LEU A 265 8.66 16.41 -2.30
C LEU A 265 8.94 14.90 -2.32
N TRP A 266 9.85 14.43 -1.46
CA TRP A 266 10.15 13.00 -1.34
C TRP A 266 9.33 12.36 -0.22
N ILE A 267 8.66 11.25 -0.51
CA ILE A 267 8.01 10.42 0.50
C ILE A 267 8.81 9.13 0.63
N LEU A 268 9.58 9.02 1.71
CA LEU A 268 10.54 7.95 1.96
C LEU A 268 9.93 6.96 2.94
N ASP A 269 9.46 5.81 2.45
CA ASP A 269 8.70 4.87 3.27
C ASP A 269 9.55 3.71 3.79
N GLY A 270 9.64 3.55 5.10
CA GLY A 270 10.23 2.38 5.76
C GLY A 270 11.76 2.45 5.93
N TYR A 271 12.28 3.49 6.58
CA TYR A 271 13.73 3.60 6.85
C TYR A 271 14.29 2.43 7.67
N ASP A 272 13.50 1.93 8.62
CA ASP A 272 13.84 0.75 9.42
C ASP A 272 14.02 -0.52 8.59
N GLU A 273 13.47 -0.56 7.37
CA GLU A 273 13.53 -1.73 6.48
C GLU A 273 14.87 -1.83 5.71
N ILE A 274 15.65 -0.75 5.65
CA ILE A 274 16.88 -0.70 4.83
C ILE A 274 18.14 -0.29 5.59
N VAL A 275 18.05 0.51 6.67
CA VAL A 275 19.21 1.20 7.27
C VAL A 275 20.42 0.32 7.57
N GLN A 276 20.21 -0.94 7.93
CA GLN A 276 21.31 -1.87 8.25
C GLN A 276 21.84 -2.66 7.05
N ASN A 277 21.11 -2.64 5.93
CA ASN A 277 21.31 -3.53 4.78
C ASN A 277 21.31 -2.77 3.45
N VAL A 278 21.66 -1.47 3.47
CA VAL A 278 21.80 -0.67 2.25
C VAL A 278 22.91 -1.30 1.38
N PRO A 279 22.65 -1.62 0.10
CA PRO A 279 23.71 -2.09 -0.78
C PRO A 279 24.84 -1.07 -0.89
N HIS A 280 26.10 -1.52 -0.76
CA HIS A 280 27.27 -0.63 -0.70
C HIS A 280 27.34 0.36 -1.88
N HIS A 281 26.98 -0.06 -3.09
CA HIS A 281 26.97 0.81 -4.27
C HIS A 281 25.84 1.86 -4.28
N LEU A 282 24.86 1.74 -3.38
CA LEU A 282 23.75 2.67 -3.21
C LEU A 282 23.89 3.57 -1.98
N GLU A 283 24.89 3.36 -1.11
CA GLU A 283 25.08 4.16 0.11
C GLU A 283 25.16 5.66 -0.19
N GLY A 284 25.94 6.05 -1.20
CA GLY A 284 26.05 7.44 -1.63
C GLY A 284 24.73 8.03 -2.13
N LEU A 285 23.91 7.25 -2.85
CA LEU A 285 22.58 7.65 -3.30
C LEU A 285 21.61 7.80 -2.12
N PHE A 286 21.66 6.85 -1.18
CA PHE A 286 20.82 6.86 0.01
C PHE A 286 21.14 8.07 0.90
N GLU A 287 22.42 8.40 1.09
CA GLU A 287 22.82 9.63 1.76
C GLU A 287 22.31 10.89 1.07
N GLN A 288 22.39 10.95 -0.27
CA GLN A 288 21.84 12.07 -1.04
C GLN A 288 20.33 12.21 -0.82
N LEU A 289 19.62 11.08 -0.78
CA LEU A 289 18.16 11.02 -0.57
C LEU A 289 17.78 11.60 0.79
N LEU A 290 18.52 11.25 1.86
CA LEU A 290 18.32 11.79 3.21
C LEU A 290 18.68 13.28 3.33
N LYS A 291 19.54 13.80 2.45
CA LYS A 291 19.94 15.21 2.42
C LYS A 291 18.99 16.11 1.60
N THR A 292 17.98 15.55 0.94
CA THR A 292 17.00 16.31 0.15
C THR A 292 16.28 17.36 1.01
N PRO A 293 15.99 18.56 0.46
CA PRO A 293 15.47 19.68 1.26
C PRO A 293 14.02 19.50 1.74
N HIS A 294 13.22 18.71 1.01
CA HIS A 294 11.80 18.50 1.28
C HIS A 294 11.47 17.01 1.26
N HIS A 295 11.23 16.42 2.42
CA HIS A 295 10.83 15.02 2.51
C HIS A 295 10.07 14.68 3.78
N ILE A 296 9.23 13.66 3.67
CA ILE A 296 8.65 12.94 4.79
C ILE A 296 9.28 11.56 4.81
N LEU A 297 9.95 11.21 5.91
CA LEU A 297 10.56 9.90 6.10
C LEU A 297 9.81 9.16 7.18
N THR A 298 9.37 7.93 6.89
CA THR A 298 8.71 7.07 7.88
C THR A 298 9.68 6.04 8.45
N SER A 299 9.55 5.78 9.75
CA SER A 299 10.40 4.80 10.42
C SER A 299 9.75 4.26 11.70
N ARG A 300 10.31 3.17 12.25
CA ARG A 300 10.03 2.75 13.63
C ARG A 300 10.90 3.51 14.62
N PRO A 301 10.43 3.72 15.87
CA PRO A 301 11.20 4.41 16.90
C PRO A 301 12.57 3.76 17.23
N TYR A 302 12.64 2.42 17.22
CA TYR A 302 13.76 1.68 17.83
C TYR A 302 14.98 1.44 16.93
N LEU A 303 14.86 1.68 15.62
CA LEU A 303 15.92 1.41 14.64
C LEU A 303 16.42 2.68 13.96
N ASN A 304 16.13 3.85 14.54
CA ASN A 304 16.40 5.14 13.92
C ASN A 304 17.45 5.93 14.71
N THR A 305 18.55 6.28 14.04
CA THR A 305 19.63 7.12 14.57
C THR A 305 19.62 8.55 13.99
N LEU A 306 18.66 8.85 13.11
CA LEU A 306 18.55 10.12 12.42
C LEU A 306 18.06 11.23 13.35
N SER A 307 18.78 12.36 13.33
CA SER A 307 18.41 13.56 14.06
C SER A 307 17.63 14.52 13.16
N TYR A 308 16.31 14.60 13.37
CA TYR A 308 15.42 15.52 12.66
C TYR A 308 14.87 16.60 13.59
N ASN A 309 14.76 17.83 13.08
CA ASN A 309 14.19 18.95 13.86
C ASN A 309 12.70 18.76 14.13
N VAL A 310 11.97 18.18 13.17
CA VAL A 310 10.54 17.89 13.28
C VAL A 310 10.36 16.38 13.28
N GLN A 311 9.90 15.87 14.42
CA GLN A 311 9.59 14.47 14.64
C GLN A 311 8.14 14.35 15.06
N MET A 312 7.40 13.51 14.35
CA MET A 312 6.01 13.22 14.62
C MET A 312 5.83 11.73 14.81
N GLU A 313 4.69 11.33 15.37
CA GLU A 313 4.35 9.93 15.58
C GLU A 313 2.90 9.69 15.20
N ILE A 314 2.70 8.67 14.37
CA ILE A 314 1.39 8.09 14.08
C ILE A 314 1.05 7.16 15.24
N THR A 315 -0.02 7.49 15.97
CA THR A 315 -0.44 6.73 17.14
C THR A 315 -1.60 5.79 16.85
N GLY A 316 -2.04 5.68 15.60
CA GLY A 316 -3.09 4.74 15.18
C GLY A 316 -4.48 5.37 15.18
N PHE A 317 -5.48 4.53 15.33
CA PHE A 317 -6.88 4.92 15.40
C PHE A 317 -7.23 5.45 16.79
N ILE A 318 -8.05 6.49 16.83
CA ILE A 318 -8.84 6.84 18.02
C ILE A 318 -10.16 6.07 18.03
N ASP A 319 -10.88 6.05 19.15
CA ASP A 319 -12.17 5.34 19.28
C ASP A 319 -13.14 5.58 18.11
N GLN A 320 -13.31 6.85 17.70
CA GLN A 320 -14.17 7.22 16.57
C GLN A 320 -13.69 6.63 15.23
N ASN A 321 -12.38 6.47 15.06
CA ASN A 321 -11.82 5.83 13.87
C ASN A 321 -12.13 4.33 13.84
N ILE A 322 -12.10 3.65 15.00
CA ILE A 322 -12.44 2.23 15.10
C ILE A 322 -13.88 2.02 14.64
N ILE A 323 -14.81 2.82 15.18
CA ILE A 323 -16.24 2.76 14.79
C ILE A 323 -16.39 2.94 13.28
N LYS A 324 -15.83 4.03 12.74
CA LYS A 324 -15.89 4.31 11.31
C LYS A 324 -15.28 3.19 10.46
N TYR A 325 -14.16 2.61 10.91
CA TYR A 325 -13.50 1.52 10.19
C TYR A 325 -14.37 0.28 10.11
N VAL A 326 -14.96 -0.13 11.23
CA VAL A 326 -15.82 -1.31 11.31
C VAL A 326 -17.04 -1.13 10.43
N GLU A 327 -17.77 -0.02 10.58
CA GLU A 327 -18.94 0.28 9.77
C GLU A 327 -18.63 0.23 8.28
N GLN A 328 -17.52 0.88 7.89
CA GLN A 328 -17.09 0.89 6.49
C GLN A 328 -16.67 -0.49 6.00
N PHE A 329 -15.98 -1.28 6.83
CA PHE A 329 -15.54 -2.63 6.48
C PHE A 329 -16.74 -3.51 6.09
N PHE A 330 -17.82 -3.46 6.88
CA PHE A 330 -19.03 -4.24 6.63
C PHE A 330 -19.91 -3.63 5.53
N ASP A 331 -19.96 -2.31 5.38
CA ASP A 331 -20.62 -1.65 4.25
C ASP A 331 -20.06 -2.14 2.91
N GLN A 332 -18.74 -2.27 2.82
CA GLN A 332 -18.02 -2.83 1.67
C GLN A 332 -18.28 -4.32 1.40
N MET A 333 -19.01 -5.02 2.28
CA MET A 333 -19.36 -6.43 2.12
C MET A 333 -20.87 -6.67 2.05
N LYS A 334 -21.70 -5.61 1.96
CA LYS A 334 -23.16 -5.75 1.92
C LYS A 334 -23.66 -6.64 0.78
N ASP A 335 -22.95 -6.68 -0.35
CA ASP A 335 -23.30 -7.53 -1.48
C ASP A 335 -23.02 -9.03 -1.23
N GLU A 336 -22.25 -9.36 -0.19
CA GLU A 336 -21.84 -10.74 0.15
C GLU A 336 -22.43 -11.23 1.47
N LEU A 337 -22.85 -10.31 2.34
CA LEU A 337 -23.34 -10.58 3.69
C LEU A 337 -24.66 -9.83 3.90
N ASP A 338 -25.78 -10.55 3.80
CA ASP A 338 -27.14 -10.00 3.99
C ASP A 338 -27.33 -9.36 5.38
N ASP A 339 -26.56 -9.78 6.39
CA ASP A 339 -26.61 -9.29 7.76
C ASP A 339 -25.43 -8.37 8.13
N ALA A 340 -24.73 -7.79 7.15
CA ALA A 340 -23.52 -6.99 7.36
C ALA A 340 -23.68 -5.87 8.42
N SER A 341 -24.80 -5.14 8.41
CA SER A 341 -25.08 -4.11 9.42
C SER A 341 -25.19 -4.68 10.83
N ILE A 342 -25.84 -5.84 10.99
CA ILE A 342 -26.00 -6.53 12.28
C ILE A 342 -24.64 -7.03 12.76
N GLN A 343 -23.81 -7.57 11.87
CA GLN A 343 -22.46 -8.02 12.19
C GLN A 343 -21.55 -6.88 12.63
N SER A 344 -21.65 -5.72 11.97
CA SER A 344 -20.96 -4.49 12.36
C SER A 344 -21.29 -4.07 13.79
N GLU A 345 -22.59 -4.00 14.13
CA GLU A 345 -23.05 -3.63 15.48
C GLU A 345 -22.59 -4.63 16.54
N LYS A 346 -22.70 -5.94 16.25
CA LYS A 346 -22.24 -6.99 17.16
C LYS A 346 -20.74 -6.92 17.42
N LEU A 347 -19.93 -6.72 16.38
CA LEU A 347 -18.49 -6.59 16.53
C LEU A 347 -18.14 -5.35 17.38
N LEU A 348 -18.79 -4.21 17.13
CA LEU A 348 -18.54 -3.00 17.93
C LEU A 348 -18.89 -3.20 19.40
N SER A 349 -20.03 -3.82 19.70
CA SER A 349 -20.44 -4.16 21.06
C SER A 349 -19.42 -5.09 21.74
N PHE A 350 -18.94 -6.11 21.02
CA PHE A 350 -17.91 -7.03 21.49
C PHE A 350 -16.59 -6.30 21.79
N LEU A 351 -16.13 -5.45 20.88
CA LEU A 351 -14.89 -4.67 21.04
C LEU A 351 -14.97 -3.75 22.27
N GLN A 352 -16.08 -3.01 22.42
CA GLN A 352 -16.29 -2.07 23.53
C GLN A 352 -16.44 -2.77 24.89
N SER A 353 -16.99 -3.99 24.90
CA SER A 353 -17.15 -4.77 26.13
C SER A 353 -15.85 -5.43 26.60
N ASN A 354 -14.78 -5.38 25.80
CA ASN A 354 -13.51 -6.05 26.08
C ASN A 354 -12.32 -5.08 25.99
N ALA A 355 -11.99 -4.41 27.09
CA ALA A 355 -10.92 -3.39 27.16
C ALA A 355 -9.56 -3.85 26.56
N SER A 356 -9.17 -5.12 26.77
CA SER A 356 -7.92 -5.64 26.19
C SER A 356 -7.94 -5.66 24.66
N ILE A 357 -9.06 -6.02 24.05
CA ILE A 357 -9.19 -6.09 22.59
C ILE A 357 -9.41 -4.69 22.03
N TRP A 358 -10.16 -3.84 22.76
CA TRP A 358 -10.33 -2.43 22.45
C TRP A 358 -8.97 -1.73 22.27
N GLY A 359 -8.05 -1.92 23.22
CA GLY A 359 -6.69 -1.39 23.10
C GLY A 359 -5.90 -1.95 21.91
N VAL A 360 -6.13 -3.22 21.52
CA VAL A 360 -5.50 -3.85 20.35
C VAL A 360 -6.05 -3.29 19.03
N ALA A 361 -7.35 -2.97 18.98
CA ALA A 361 -8.05 -2.42 17.80
C ALA A 361 -7.59 -1.00 17.41
N HIS A 362 -6.92 -0.28 18.32
CA HIS A 362 -6.29 1.00 18.02
C HIS A 362 -5.16 0.88 16.99
N ILE A 363 -4.61 -0.32 16.79
CA ILE A 363 -3.63 -0.61 15.73
C ILE A 363 -4.40 -1.09 14.48
N PRO A 364 -4.37 -0.32 13.37
CA PRO A 364 -5.16 -0.61 12.17
C PRO A 364 -5.01 -2.03 11.60
N ILE A 365 -3.79 -2.60 11.58
CA ILE A 365 -3.61 -3.97 11.10
C ILE A 365 -4.38 -4.98 11.96
N ASN A 366 -4.41 -4.79 13.27
CA ASN A 366 -5.10 -5.73 14.15
C ASN A 366 -6.61 -5.61 13.99
N LEU A 367 -7.13 -4.38 13.85
CA LEU A 367 -8.55 -4.16 13.57
C LEU A 367 -8.96 -4.79 12.23
N GLU A 368 -8.15 -4.67 11.19
CA GLU A 368 -8.41 -5.33 9.90
C GLU A 368 -8.50 -6.85 10.04
N LEU A 369 -7.58 -7.46 10.82
CA LEU A 369 -7.57 -8.90 11.06
C LEU A 369 -8.80 -9.33 11.88
N ILE A 370 -9.18 -8.55 12.90
CA ILE A 370 -10.38 -8.80 13.70
C ILE A 370 -11.64 -8.75 12.81
N CYS A 371 -11.82 -7.69 12.02
CA CYS A 371 -12.95 -7.57 11.10
C CYS A 371 -12.98 -8.73 10.08
N SER A 372 -11.82 -9.11 9.55
CA SER A 372 -11.70 -10.22 8.59
C SER A 372 -12.05 -11.57 9.20
N LEU A 373 -11.65 -11.88 10.43
CA LEU A 373 -12.08 -13.11 11.09
C LEU A 373 -13.56 -13.09 11.42
N TRP A 374 -14.06 -11.95 11.90
CA TRP A 374 -15.46 -11.80 12.31
C TRP A 374 -16.40 -12.07 11.15
N SER A 375 -16.06 -11.58 9.96
CA SER A 375 -16.89 -11.79 8.76
C SER A 375 -16.82 -13.20 8.18
N ASN A 376 -15.84 -14.01 8.57
CA ASN A 376 -15.61 -15.32 7.96
C ASN A 376 -15.76 -16.50 8.93
N THR A 377 -15.97 -16.26 10.22
CA THR A 377 -16.05 -17.32 11.23
C THR A 377 -17.15 -17.04 12.26
N SER A 378 -17.80 -18.10 12.75
CA SER A 378 -18.66 -18.01 13.93
C SER A 378 -17.77 -17.86 15.16
N TRP A 379 -17.52 -16.62 15.58
CA TRP A 379 -16.68 -16.36 16.75
C TRP A 379 -17.31 -16.99 18.00
N PRO A 380 -16.61 -17.86 18.73
CA PRO A 380 -17.11 -18.33 20.01
C PRO A 380 -17.08 -17.15 20.98
N GLU A 381 -18.25 -16.64 21.38
CA GLU A 381 -18.40 -15.52 22.33
C GLU A 381 -17.68 -15.77 23.67
N THR A 382 -17.28 -17.01 23.95
CA THR A 382 -16.64 -17.48 25.18
C THR A 382 -15.11 -17.48 25.18
N GLU A 383 -14.43 -17.35 24.04
CA GLU A 383 -12.96 -17.33 23.99
C GLU A 383 -12.38 -15.94 24.27
N LYS A 384 -11.45 -15.85 25.24
CA LYS A 384 -10.67 -14.63 25.46
C LYS A 384 -9.78 -14.36 24.25
N LEU A 385 -10.10 -13.33 23.49
CA LEU A 385 -9.26 -12.90 22.37
C LEU A 385 -8.04 -12.11 22.90
N THR A 386 -6.86 -12.58 22.52
CA THR A 386 -5.56 -11.96 22.74
C THR A 386 -4.89 -11.76 21.38
N ILE A 387 -3.81 -10.99 21.31
CA ILE A 387 -3.02 -10.88 20.08
C ILE A 387 -2.57 -12.27 19.61
N THR A 388 -2.09 -13.14 20.50
CA THR A 388 -1.64 -14.48 20.14
C THR A 388 -2.77 -15.34 19.56
N THR A 389 -3.96 -15.31 20.17
CA THR A 389 -5.11 -16.06 19.65
C THR A 389 -5.61 -15.48 18.33
N LEU A 390 -5.57 -14.16 18.15
CA LEU A 390 -5.84 -13.49 16.87
C LEU A 390 -4.95 -14.05 15.75
N TYR A 391 -3.62 -13.96 15.89
CA TYR A 391 -2.70 -14.48 14.85
C TYR A 391 -2.81 -16.01 14.67
N SER A 392 -3.14 -16.77 15.71
CA SER A 392 -3.41 -18.21 15.60
C SER A 392 -4.65 -18.50 14.77
N MET A 393 -5.77 -17.82 15.04
CA MET A 393 -7.02 -17.95 14.29
C MET A 393 -6.84 -17.48 12.84
N MET A 394 -6.11 -16.38 12.62
CA MET A 394 -5.77 -15.91 11.27
C MET A 394 -4.98 -16.96 10.48
N THR A 395 -3.97 -17.55 11.11
CA THR A 395 -3.12 -18.56 10.47
C THR A 395 -3.95 -19.79 10.10
N GLU A 396 -4.79 -20.26 11.03
CA GLU A 396 -5.71 -21.37 10.77
C GLU A 396 -6.67 -21.07 9.62
N TRP A 397 -7.27 -19.88 9.60
CA TRP A 397 -8.17 -19.46 8.54
C TRP A 397 -7.47 -19.43 7.17
N LEU A 398 -6.23 -18.92 7.10
CA LEU A 398 -5.42 -18.93 5.88
C LEU A 398 -5.12 -20.34 5.39
N CYS A 399 -4.74 -21.24 6.30
CA CYS A 399 -4.53 -22.66 5.97
C CYS A 399 -5.82 -23.28 5.43
N ARG A 400 -6.97 -23.05 6.06
CA ARG A 400 -8.27 -23.54 5.57
C ARG A 400 -8.58 -23.01 4.17
N ARG A 401 -8.44 -21.70 3.95
CA ARG A 401 -8.67 -21.07 2.64
C ARG A 401 -7.79 -21.68 1.55
N TYR A 402 -6.50 -21.87 1.85
CA TYR A 402 -5.55 -22.52 0.95
C TYR A 402 -5.98 -23.95 0.61
N LEU A 403 -6.32 -24.76 1.61
CA LEU A 403 -6.77 -26.14 1.39
C LEU A 403 -8.08 -26.18 0.57
N THR A 404 -9.00 -25.22 0.74
CA THR A 404 -10.26 -25.16 -0.02
C THR A 404 -9.99 -24.93 -1.49
N ALA A 405 -9.03 -24.05 -1.82
CA ALA A 405 -8.60 -23.81 -3.19
C ALA A 405 -7.98 -25.06 -3.86
N GLN A 406 -7.55 -26.05 -3.07
CA GLN A 406 -7.07 -27.35 -3.55
C GLN A 406 -8.19 -28.40 -3.70
N ASN A 407 -9.47 -27.99 -3.69
CA ASN A 407 -10.65 -28.87 -3.75
C ASN A 407 -10.74 -29.90 -2.60
N ILE A 408 -10.14 -29.61 -1.46
CA ILE A 408 -10.25 -30.45 -0.26
C ILE A 408 -11.55 -30.07 0.49
N PRO A 409 -12.48 -31.00 0.77
CA PRO A 409 -13.70 -30.68 1.51
C PRO A 409 -13.40 -30.40 3.00
N ILE A 410 -13.53 -29.15 3.45
CA ILE A 410 -13.00 -28.66 4.75
C ILE A 410 -14.05 -28.39 5.82
N GLN A 411 -15.34 -28.38 5.46
CA GLN A 411 -16.42 -27.90 6.35
C GLN A 411 -16.54 -28.62 7.71
N LYS A 412 -15.77 -29.69 7.97
CA LYS A 412 -15.70 -30.39 9.27
C LYS A 412 -14.29 -30.80 9.73
N ILE A 413 -13.23 -30.29 9.11
CA ILE A 413 -11.86 -30.69 9.48
C ILE A 413 -11.46 -30.01 10.80
N PRO A 414 -11.08 -30.78 11.85
CA PRO A 414 -10.61 -30.22 13.12
C PRO A 414 -9.35 -29.36 12.96
N LYS A 415 -9.15 -28.39 13.85
CA LYS A 415 -7.95 -27.52 13.87
C LYS A 415 -6.63 -28.30 13.84
N THR A 416 -6.59 -29.44 14.52
CA THR A 416 -5.42 -30.34 14.57
C THR A 416 -5.08 -30.90 13.20
N GLU A 417 -6.08 -31.33 12.43
CA GLU A 417 -5.88 -31.87 11.09
C GLU A 417 -5.50 -30.78 10.07
N VAL A 418 -6.06 -29.56 10.18
CA VAL A 418 -5.60 -28.42 9.37
C VAL A 418 -4.11 -28.14 9.62
N SER A 419 -3.70 -28.14 10.89
CA SER A 419 -2.31 -27.89 11.28
C SER A 419 -1.37 -28.98 10.76
N GLN A 420 -1.81 -30.24 10.74
CA GLN A 420 -1.04 -31.36 10.17
C GLN A 420 -0.89 -31.24 8.65
N ARG A 421 -1.98 -30.90 7.94
CA ARG A 421 -1.97 -30.77 6.47
C ARG A 421 -1.09 -29.62 5.98
N CYS A 422 -1.02 -28.51 6.72
CA CYS A 422 -0.15 -27.37 6.41
C CYS A 422 1.17 -27.37 7.19
N GLN A 423 1.54 -28.50 7.83
CA GLN A 423 2.67 -28.52 8.76
C GLN A 423 3.99 -28.14 8.08
N LYS A 424 4.23 -28.66 6.88
CA LYS A 424 5.48 -28.40 6.13
C LYS A 424 5.63 -26.92 5.82
N GLU A 425 4.57 -26.29 5.32
CA GLU A 425 4.56 -24.88 4.97
C GLU A 425 4.67 -23.98 6.21
N LEU A 426 4.01 -24.36 7.31
CA LEU A 426 4.11 -23.62 8.56
C LEU A 426 5.51 -23.70 9.16
N VAL A 427 6.15 -24.87 9.18
CA VAL A 427 7.55 -25.04 9.66
C VAL A 427 8.52 -24.24 8.79
N PHE A 428 8.29 -24.19 7.48
CA PHE A 428 9.04 -23.32 6.59
C PHE A 428 8.90 -21.85 6.95
N LEU A 429 7.67 -21.35 7.11
CA LEU A 429 7.41 -19.95 7.47
C LEU A 429 7.99 -19.60 8.84
N GLU A 430 7.91 -20.50 9.82
CA GLU A 430 8.52 -20.35 11.15
C GLU A 430 10.05 -20.20 11.06
N SER A 431 10.72 -21.11 10.34
CA SER A 431 12.17 -21.11 10.16
C SER A 431 12.64 -19.87 9.40
N LEU A 432 11.94 -19.52 8.32
CA LEU A 432 12.23 -18.35 7.51
C LEU A 432 12.08 -17.06 8.31
N ALA A 433 11.00 -16.94 9.07
CA ALA A 433 10.74 -15.79 9.92
C ALA A 433 11.83 -15.63 10.98
N PHE A 434 12.20 -16.71 11.67
CA PHE A 434 13.25 -16.67 12.68
C PHE A 434 14.60 -16.24 12.09
N LYS A 435 15.04 -16.86 10.99
CA LYS A 435 16.31 -16.52 10.34
C LYS A 435 16.35 -15.09 9.80
N ALA A 436 15.22 -14.62 9.26
CA ALA A 436 15.07 -13.24 8.82
C ALA A 436 15.18 -12.27 10.01
N MET A 437 14.55 -12.57 11.16
CA MET A 437 14.67 -11.77 12.38
C MET A 437 16.09 -11.81 12.98
N GLU A 438 16.75 -12.98 12.97
CA GLU A 438 18.15 -13.16 13.42
C GLU A 438 19.12 -12.30 12.60
N SER A 439 18.88 -12.19 11.29
CA SER A 439 19.66 -11.35 10.38
C SER A 439 19.15 -9.90 10.30
N ASN A 440 18.18 -9.54 11.15
CA ASN A 440 17.47 -8.27 11.15
C ASN A 440 17.05 -7.78 9.75
N THR A 441 16.54 -8.69 8.93
CA THR A 441 16.04 -8.39 7.59
C THR A 441 14.52 -8.57 7.50
N ILE A 442 13.89 -7.60 6.83
CA ILE A 442 12.48 -7.66 6.46
C ILE A 442 12.34 -8.18 5.02
N ILE A 443 13.34 -7.91 4.19
CA ILE A 443 13.40 -8.38 2.81
C ILE A 443 14.21 -9.67 2.75
N ILE A 444 13.52 -10.75 2.44
CA ILE A 444 14.08 -12.09 2.32
C ILE A 444 14.69 -12.20 0.93
N ARG A 445 16.02 -12.23 0.87
CA ARG A 445 16.76 -12.44 -0.38
C ARG A 445 16.71 -13.91 -0.81
N PRO A 446 16.89 -14.22 -2.10
CA PRO A 446 16.93 -15.59 -2.61
C PRO A 446 17.90 -16.50 -1.85
N THR A 447 19.07 -15.98 -1.46
CA THR A 447 20.07 -16.75 -0.71
C THR A 447 19.57 -17.26 0.64
N LEU A 448 18.84 -16.42 1.39
CA LEU A 448 18.24 -16.82 2.66
C LEU A 448 17.07 -17.78 2.43
N LEU A 449 16.28 -17.54 1.39
CA LEU A 449 15.17 -18.41 1.01
C LEU A 449 15.66 -19.83 0.68
N GLU A 450 16.67 -19.96 -0.18
CA GLU A 450 17.29 -21.22 -0.56
C GLU A 450 17.89 -21.97 0.63
N GLN A 451 18.56 -21.25 1.53
CA GLN A 451 19.07 -21.83 2.77
C GLN A 451 17.94 -22.49 3.56
N VAL A 452 16.83 -21.79 3.78
CA VAL A 452 15.70 -22.30 4.57
C VAL A 452 14.94 -23.41 3.85
N LEU A 453 14.83 -23.36 2.51
CA LEU A 453 14.27 -24.44 1.71
C LEU A 453 15.04 -25.74 1.93
N ASN A 454 16.37 -25.66 1.91
CA ASN A 454 17.26 -26.80 2.15
C ASN A 454 17.16 -27.31 3.60
N GLU A 455 17.16 -26.42 4.59
CA GLU A 455 17.05 -26.78 6.02
C GLU A 455 15.73 -27.50 6.34
N THR A 456 14.62 -27.03 5.76
CA THR A 456 13.28 -27.56 6.03
C THR A 456 12.88 -28.69 5.08
N LYS A 457 13.74 -29.03 4.10
CA LYS A 457 13.52 -30.07 3.08
C LYS A 457 12.23 -29.85 2.27
N VAL A 458 11.86 -28.60 2.06
CA VAL A 458 10.74 -28.21 1.18
C VAL A 458 11.23 -28.29 -0.26
N SER A 459 10.50 -29.02 -1.11
CA SER A 459 10.86 -29.10 -2.52
C SER A 459 10.46 -27.84 -3.27
N LEU A 460 11.12 -27.54 -4.40
CA LEU A 460 10.72 -26.43 -5.27
C LEU A 460 9.29 -26.59 -5.83
N GLN A 461 8.78 -27.82 -5.88
CA GLN A 461 7.40 -28.10 -6.29
C GLN A 461 6.40 -27.70 -5.20
N ASP A 462 6.81 -27.73 -3.93
CA ASP A 462 5.99 -27.33 -2.80
C ASP A 462 6.01 -25.80 -2.57
N TYR A 463 6.99 -25.09 -3.12
CA TYR A 463 7.15 -23.66 -2.89
C TYR A 463 5.94 -22.78 -3.28
N PRO A 464 5.26 -23.01 -4.43
CA PRO A 464 4.04 -22.29 -4.76
C PRO A 464 2.94 -22.45 -3.70
N HIS A 465 2.87 -23.61 -3.02
CA HIS A 465 1.90 -23.84 -1.96
C HIS A 465 2.10 -22.88 -0.78
N ILE A 466 3.35 -22.63 -0.40
CA ILE A 466 3.71 -21.66 0.64
C ILE A 466 3.23 -20.24 0.27
N LEU A 467 3.47 -19.82 -0.98
CA LEU A 467 3.00 -18.51 -1.47
C LEU A 467 1.46 -18.44 -1.50
N ASN A 468 0.80 -19.53 -1.86
CA ASN A 468 -0.67 -19.60 -1.96
C ASN A 468 -1.38 -19.56 -0.59
N ILE A 469 -0.71 -19.91 0.50
CA ILE A 469 -1.23 -19.63 1.86
C ILE A 469 -1.42 -18.11 2.05
N GLY A 470 -0.61 -17.29 1.37
CA GLY A 470 -0.77 -15.83 1.36
C GLY A 470 -0.14 -15.11 2.56
N ILE A 471 0.78 -15.77 3.28
CA ILE A 471 1.56 -15.18 4.39
C ILE A 471 2.87 -14.57 3.86
N LEU A 472 3.46 -15.16 2.83
CA LEU A 472 4.67 -14.70 2.16
C LEU A 472 4.32 -14.17 0.78
N LYS A 473 4.98 -13.08 0.36
CA LYS A 473 4.81 -12.44 -0.95
C LYS A 473 6.16 -12.29 -1.63
N SER A 474 6.19 -12.38 -2.97
CA SER A 474 7.33 -12.04 -3.80
C SER A 474 7.21 -10.61 -4.36
N PHE A 475 8.33 -10.00 -4.74
CA PHE A 475 8.33 -8.72 -5.46
C PHE A 475 8.01 -8.91 -6.96
N ASN A 476 7.16 -8.04 -7.51
CA ASN A 476 6.66 -8.02 -8.90
C ASN A 476 5.66 -9.14 -9.26
N LYS A 477 4.42 -8.74 -9.56
CA LYS A 477 3.24 -9.60 -9.88
C LYS A 477 3.26 -10.27 -11.27
N GLN A 478 4.42 -10.38 -11.95
CA GLN A 478 4.43 -11.13 -13.21
C GLN A 478 4.35 -12.63 -12.90
N GLY A 479 3.29 -13.25 -13.44
CA GLY A 479 2.90 -14.68 -13.47
C GLY A 479 3.61 -15.65 -12.53
N THR A 480 2.84 -16.31 -11.67
CA THR A 480 3.29 -17.45 -10.85
C THR A 480 3.85 -18.56 -11.72
N GLY A 481 5.18 -18.74 -11.70
CA GLY A 481 5.92 -19.83 -12.36
C GLY A 481 7.09 -20.29 -11.48
N THR A 482 7.21 -21.59 -11.27
CA THR A 482 7.90 -22.25 -10.14
C THR A 482 9.38 -21.92 -9.95
N GLN A 483 10.14 -21.62 -11.01
CA GLN A 483 11.57 -21.30 -10.92
C GLN A 483 11.87 -19.79 -10.90
N ILE A 484 10.98 -18.96 -11.46
CA ILE A 484 11.20 -17.51 -11.54
C ILE A 484 10.88 -16.84 -10.20
N GLU A 485 10.07 -17.47 -9.34
CA GLU A 485 9.68 -16.92 -8.05
C GLU A 485 10.78 -17.01 -7.00
N THR A 486 11.55 -18.10 -6.91
CA THR A 486 12.59 -18.27 -5.87
C THR A 486 13.75 -17.28 -6.01
N ASP A 487 13.99 -16.81 -7.24
CA ASP A 487 15.05 -15.84 -7.55
C ASP A 487 14.64 -14.39 -7.19
N LYS A 488 13.40 -14.18 -6.76
CA LYS A 488 12.90 -12.87 -6.36
C LYS A 488 13.18 -12.62 -4.88
N ASP A 489 13.24 -11.33 -4.55
CA ASP A 489 13.11 -10.91 -3.16
C ASP A 489 11.69 -11.25 -2.65
N HIS A 490 11.59 -11.58 -1.37
CA HIS A 490 10.33 -11.91 -0.68
C HIS A 490 10.15 -11.08 0.59
N TYR A 491 8.92 -11.05 1.10
CA TYR A 491 8.57 -10.41 2.37
C TYR A 491 7.29 -11.02 2.94
N PHE A 492 7.19 -11.04 4.26
CA PHE A 492 5.93 -11.39 4.93
C PHE A 492 4.88 -10.31 4.64
N VAL A 493 3.60 -10.70 4.52
CA VAL A 493 2.50 -9.75 4.26
C VAL A 493 2.46 -8.57 5.20
N HIS A 494 2.93 -8.79 6.44
CA HIS A 494 3.18 -7.76 7.41
C HIS A 494 4.22 -8.26 8.43
N LEU A 495 5.04 -7.37 9.01
CA LEU A 495 6.09 -7.80 9.94
C LEU A 495 5.53 -8.50 11.19
N SER A 496 4.34 -8.15 11.66
CA SER A 496 3.75 -8.85 12.82
C SER A 496 3.52 -10.35 12.56
N PHE A 497 3.30 -10.76 11.30
CA PHE A 497 3.31 -12.18 10.95
C PHE A 497 4.72 -12.76 11.04
N GLN A 498 5.75 -12.06 10.55
CA GLN A 498 7.14 -12.47 10.72
C GLN A 498 7.50 -12.62 12.21
N GLU A 499 7.15 -11.66 13.06
CA GLU A 499 7.37 -11.72 14.51
C GLU A 499 6.62 -12.91 15.15
N TYR A 500 5.36 -13.14 14.77
CA TYR A 500 4.56 -14.26 15.24
C TYR A 500 5.15 -15.63 14.85
N PHE A 501 5.58 -15.79 13.59
CA PHE A 501 6.17 -17.04 13.10
C PHE A 501 7.56 -17.28 13.70
N ALA A 502 8.37 -16.24 13.91
CA ALA A 502 9.64 -16.34 14.62
C ALA A 502 9.43 -16.77 16.09
N ALA A 503 8.41 -16.24 16.77
CA ALA A 503 8.07 -16.66 18.13
C ALA A 503 7.63 -18.14 18.19
N ARG A 504 6.86 -18.61 17.20
CA ARG A 504 6.49 -20.02 17.08
C ARG A 504 7.69 -20.94 16.88
N TYR A 505 8.64 -20.53 16.04
CA TYR A 505 9.90 -21.27 15.86
C TYR A 505 10.63 -21.46 17.20
N LEU A 506 10.78 -20.38 17.98
CA LEU A 506 11.41 -20.44 19.30
C LEU A 506 10.69 -21.39 20.25
N ILE A 507 9.35 -21.37 20.28
CA ILE A 507 8.55 -22.29 21.10
C ILE A 507 8.82 -23.75 20.71
N ASN A 508 8.89 -24.04 19.41
CA ASN A 508 9.12 -25.40 18.92
C ASN A 508 10.52 -25.90 19.28
N VAL A 509 11.55 -25.06 19.10
CA VAL A 509 12.93 -25.37 19.51
C VAL A 509 13.01 -25.62 21.02
N LEU A 510 12.39 -24.77 21.84
CA LEU A 510 12.40 -24.92 23.30
C LEU A 510 11.70 -26.20 23.77
N LYS A 511 10.61 -26.61 23.11
CA LYS A 511 9.93 -27.89 23.38
C LYS A 511 10.77 -29.09 22.98
N ASP A 512 11.45 -29.04 21.84
CA ASP A 512 12.33 -30.14 21.42
C ASP A 512 13.54 -30.31 22.36
N VAL A 513 14.07 -29.20 22.89
CA VAL A 513 15.17 -29.22 23.88
C VAL A 513 14.69 -29.80 25.22
N SER A 514 13.48 -29.45 25.68
CA SER A 514 12.93 -30.00 26.93
C SER A 514 12.66 -31.51 26.83
N PHE A 515 12.20 -32.01 25.67
CA PHE A 515 12.06 -33.46 25.42
C PHE A 515 13.41 -34.20 25.41
N ARG A 516 14.48 -33.61 24.84
CA ARG A 516 15.82 -34.22 24.83
C ARG A 516 16.50 -34.26 26.21
N SER A 517 16.16 -33.34 27.10
CA SER A 517 16.67 -33.34 28.49
C SER A 517 16.01 -34.36 29.43
N TRP A 518 14.96 -35.06 28.97
CA TRP A 518 14.19 -36.05 29.74
C TRP A 518 14.29 -37.47 29.18
N SER A 519 15.23 -37.73 28.27
CA SER A 519 15.54 -39.07 27.78
C SER A 519 16.83 -39.55 28.46
N PRO A 520 16.78 -40.58 29.35
CA PRO A 520 17.95 -41.09 30.06
C PRO A 520 19.00 -41.71 29.12
#